data_AF-I9QCW2-F1
#
_entry.id   AF-I9QCW2-F1
#
_cell.length_a   1.000
_cell.length_b   1.000
_cell.length_c   1.000
_cell.angle_alpha   90.00
_cell.angle_beta   90.00
_cell.angle_gamma   90.00
#
_symmetry.space_group_name_H-M   'P 1'
#
loop_
_entity.id
_entity.type
_entity.pdbx_description
1 polymer ?
#
loop_
_entity_poly.entity_id
_entity_poly.type
_entity_poly.pdbx_seq_one_letter_code
_entity_poly.pdbx_strand_id
1 'polypeptide(L)'
;MKKITEMTEQEILALTEEDVQKIIKLRMMEEGIKIMDKPKVPELFEIAPADVQIFTIPILDGFAFTDMEEVTKVAEVLQNVNSLRKVDYDWNKLGSDYKYLTKKERYAFRGDSDFDVQSGWVYSSELYAKIADFAVQNKAMKEQAEKDKKEYESQLQEASGITTEIRERVSEVRSKYMRLNDLTKRFAIDYFPLSDNNEDMAIRFMTKAYSLDEEEKEYILSNYKEKLTTHDN
;
A
#
# COMPACT_ATOMS: atom_id res chain seq x y z
N MET A 1 -10.22 -29.91 6.56
CA MET A 1 -8.94 -29.66 7.28
C MET A 1 -9.33 -29.26 8.69
N LYS A 2 -8.61 -29.68 9.74
CA LYS A 2 -8.93 -29.27 11.13
C LYS A 2 -8.73 -27.76 11.30
N LYS A 3 -9.48 -27.12 12.19
CA LYS A 3 -9.20 -25.73 12.58
C LYS A 3 -7.91 -25.69 13.40
N ILE A 4 -7.17 -24.59 13.35
CA ILE A 4 -5.88 -24.47 14.07
C ILE A 4 -6.07 -24.71 15.59
N THR A 5 -7.24 -24.36 16.14
CA THR A 5 -7.63 -24.56 17.54
C THR A 5 -7.94 -26.02 17.90
N GLU A 6 -8.20 -26.86 16.90
CA GLU A 6 -8.50 -28.30 17.05
C GLU A 6 -7.26 -29.18 16.79
N MET A 7 -6.15 -28.56 16.33
CA MET A 7 -4.90 -29.25 16.05
C MET A 7 -4.08 -29.37 17.33
N THR A 8 -3.48 -30.54 17.52
CA THR A 8 -2.47 -30.76 18.56
C THR A 8 -1.22 -29.95 18.24
N GLU A 9 -0.40 -29.67 19.25
CA GLU A 9 0.86 -28.95 19.02
C GLU A 9 1.80 -29.65 18.04
N GLN A 10 1.80 -31.00 18.02
CA GLN A 10 2.59 -31.79 17.07
C GLN A 10 2.08 -31.64 15.63
N GLU A 11 0.76 -31.64 15.44
CA GLU A 11 0.17 -31.37 14.12
C GLU A 11 0.50 -29.94 13.65
N ILE A 12 0.48 -28.96 14.55
CA ILE A 12 0.84 -27.56 14.24
C ILE A 12 2.33 -27.44 13.90
N LEU A 13 3.19 -28.12 14.65
CA LEU A 13 4.64 -28.11 14.44
C LEU A 13 5.03 -28.67 13.06
N ALA A 14 4.29 -29.66 12.57
CA ALA A 14 4.50 -30.30 11.28
C ALA A 14 3.98 -29.49 10.07
N LEU A 15 3.24 -28.40 10.29
CA LEU A 15 2.70 -27.58 9.20
C LEU A 15 3.80 -26.93 8.37
N THR A 16 3.65 -26.98 7.05
CA THR A 16 4.44 -26.14 6.13
C THR A 16 3.81 -24.74 5.98
N GLU A 17 4.53 -23.77 5.41
CA GLU A 17 3.92 -22.46 5.10
C GLU A 17 2.73 -22.61 4.12
N GLU A 18 2.80 -23.55 3.17
CA GLU A 18 1.68 -23.83 2.27
C GLU A 18 0.45 -24.33 3.03
N ASP A 19 0.63 -25.17 4.04
CA ASP A 19 -0.48 -25.66 4.86
C ASP A 19 -1.08 -24.54 5.71
N VAL A 20 -0.24 -23.68 6.30
CA VAL A 20 -0.71 -22.47 6.99
C VAL A 20 -1.53 -21.58 6.05
N GLN A 21 -1.05 -21.36 4.82
CA GLN A 21 -1.82 -20.61 3.82
C GLN A 21 -3.16 -21.27 3.48
N LYS A 22 -3.22 -22.60 3.36
CA LYS A 22 -4.47 -23.35 3.12
C LYS A 22 -5.44 -23.21 4.29
N ILE A 23 -4.96 -23.26 5.53
CA ILE A 23 -5.81 -23.08 6.72
C ILE A 23 -6.38 -21.65 6.77
N ILE A 24 -5.56 -20.64 6.49
CA ILE A 24 -6.02 -19.24 6.41
C ILE A 24 -7.11 -19.09 5.35
N LYS A 25 -6.85 -19.58 4.13
CA LYS A 25 -7.82 -19.51 3.02
C LYS A 25 -9.12 -20.27 3.34
N LEU A 26 -9.02 -21.45 3.95
CA LEU A 26 -10.20 -22.21 4.36
C LEU A 26 -11.05 -21.42 5.36
N ARG A 27 -10.42 -20.79 6.34
CA ARG A 27 -11.13 -19.98 7.34
C ARG A 27 -11.73 -18.69 6.75
N MET A 28 -11.01 -18.04 5.82
CA MET A 28 -11.59 -16.94 5.04
C MET A 28 -12.86 -17.36 4.31
N MET A 29 -12.86 -18.56 3.69
CA MET A 29 -14.05 -19.10 3.02
C MET A 29 -15.20 -19.38 4.00
N GLU A 30 -14.91 -19.95 5.17
CA GLU A 30 -15.91 -20.19 6.22
C GLU A 30 -16.55 -18.90 6.74
N GLU A 31 -15.76 -17.83 6.85
CA GLU A 31 -16.20 -16.51 7.33
C GLU A 31 -16.77 -15.62 6.20
N GLY A 32 -16.83 -16.13 4.96
CA GLY A 32 -17.41 -15.43 3.81
C GLY A 32 -16.53 -14.33 3.21
N ILE A 33 -15.25 -14.30 3.54
CA ILE A 33 -14.26 -13.35 3.02
C ILE A 33 -13.77 -13.84 1.64
N LYS A 34 -13.80 -12.94 0.65
CA LYS A 34 -13.38 -13.28 -0.72
C LYS A 34 -11.87 -13.49 -0.78
N ILE A 35 -11.46 -14.60 -1.37
CA ILE A 35 -10.05 -14.83 -1.72
C ILE A 35 -9.80 -14.15 -3.06
N MET A 36 -8.95 -13.11 -3.04
CA MET A 36 -8.57 -12.37 -4.23
C MET A 36 -7.06 -12.43 -4.43
N ASP A 37 -6.64 -12.56 -5.68
CA ASP A 37 -5.26 -12.33 -6.05
C ASP A 37 -4.97 -10.82 -6.05
N LYS A 38 -3.70 -10.47 -5.82
CA LYS A 38 -3.27 -9.08 -5.92
C LYS A 38 -3.57 -8.54 -7.32
N PRO A 39 -4.34 -7.45 -7.46
CA PRO A 39 -4.67 -6.89 -8.76
C PRO A 39 -3.41 -6.54 -9.56
N LYS A 40 -3.46 -6.80 -10.86
CA LYS A 40 -2.37 -6.42 -11.78
C LYS A 40 -2.47 -4.95 -12.13
N VAL A 41 -1.32 -4.29 -12.23
CA VAL A 41 -1.27 -2.93 -12.77
C VAL A 41 -1.61 -3.01 -14.26
N PRO A 42 -2.58 -2.24 -14.76
CA PRO A 42 -2.94 -2.27 -16.17
C PRO A 42 -1.81 -1.66 -17.01
N GLU A 43 -1.55 -2.27 -18.16
CA GLU A 43 -0.73 -1.66 -19.20
C GLU A 43 -1.56 -0.59 -19.92
N LEU A 44 -1.09 0.64 -19.86
CA LEU A 44 -1.78 1.79 -20.45
C LEU A 44 -1.29 2.01 -21.88
N PHE A 45 -2.18 2.49 -22.73
CA PHE A 45 -1.81 2.98 -24.05
C PHE A 45 -0.90 4.19 -23.92
N GLU A 46 0.13 4.25 -24.77
CA GLU A 46 1.01 5.41 -24.84
C GLU A 46 0.24 6.62 -25.40
N ILE A 47 0.33 7.75 -24.70
CA ILE A 47 -0.20 9.03 -25.13
C ILE A 47 1.00 9.89 -25.49
N ALA A 48 1.16 10.21 -26.77
CA ALA A 48 2.18 11.16 -27.21
C ALA A 48 2.00 12.51 -26.49
N PRO A 49 3.08 13.28 -26.24
CA PRO A 49 2.98 14.61 -25.64
C PRO A 49 2.31 15.61 -26.58
N ALA A 50 1.85 16.73 -26.01
CA ALA A 50 1.31 17.87 -26.77
C ALA A 50 2.35 18.43 -27.75
N ASP A 51 1.90 18.83 -28.94
CA ASP A 51 2.72 19.13 -30.12
C ASP A 51 2.59 20.57 -30.64
N VAL A 52 1.66 21.36 -30.10
CA VAL A 52 1.45 22.76 -30.51
C VAL A 52 1.77 23.69 -29.35
N GLN A 53 2.79 24.53 -29.53
CA GLN A 53 3.05 25.62 -28.60
C GLN A 53 2.00 26.72 -28.79
N ILE A 54 1.48 27.21 -27.68
CA ILE A 54 0.54 28.32 -27.65
C ILE A 54 0.98 29.38 -26.65
N PHE A 55 0.46 30.59 -26.85
CA PHE A 55 0.62 31.72 -25.95
C PHE A 55 -0.73 32.28 -25.54
N THR A 56 -0.91 32.58 -24.27
CA THR A 56 -2.18 33.07 -23.71
C THR A 56 -1.97 34.35 -22.94
N ILE A 57 -3.04 35.13 -22.82
CA ILE A 57 -3.13 36.30 -21.94
C ILE A 57 -4.27 36.00 -20.96
N PRO A 58 -4.04 36.01 -19.63
CA PRO A 58 -5.04 35.57 -18.66
C PRO A 58 -6.40 36.26 -18.75
N ILE A 59 -6.46 37.54 -19.16
CA ILE A 59 -7.73 38.25 -19.36
C ILE A 59 -8.55 37.76 -20.57
N LEU A 60 -7.89 37.11 -21.54
CA LEU A 60 -8.50 36.52 -22.74
C LEU A 60 -8.72 35.02 -22.55
N ASP A 61 -9.30 34.64 -21.42
CA ASP A 61 -9.53 33.24 -21.06
C ASP A 61 -10.31 32.48 -22.16
N GLY A 62 -9.87 31.25 -22.45
CA GLY A 62 -10.39 30.42 -23.53
C GLY A 62 -9.83 30.73 -24.93
N PHE A 63 -8.99 31.76 -25.09
CA PHE A 63 -8.31 32.08 -26.34
C PHE A 63 -6.80 31.89 -26.23
N ALA A 64 -6.17 31.56 -27.35
CA ALA A 64 -4.73 31.37 -27.45
C ALA A 64 -4.21 31.84 -28.81
N PHE A 65 -2.94 32.24 -28.82
CA PHE A 65 -2.18 32.65 -29.98
C PHE A 65 -1.14 31.58 -30.29
N THR A 66 -0.78 31.40 -31.56
CA THR A 66 0.31 30.52 -31.98
C THR A 66 1.59 31.29 -32.31
N ASP A 67 1.54 32.61 -32.27
CA ASP A 67 2.65 33.51 -32.58
C ASP A 67 2.95 34.41 -31.36
N MET A 68 4.22 34.43 -30.93
CA MET A 68 4.68 35.17 -29.76
C MET A 68 4.69 36.70 -29.99
N GLU A 69 4.99 37.15 -31.20
CA GLU A 69 5.02 38.57 -31.52
C GLU A 69 3.61 39.16 -31.56
N GLU A 70 2.65 38.42 -32.12
CA GLU A 70 1.25 38.84 -32.16
C GLU A 70 0.65 38.97 -30.77
N VAL A 71 0.83 37.96 -29.91
CA VAL A 71 0.30 38.01 -28.53
C VAL A 71 0.94 39.13 -27.71
N THR A 72 2.22 39.42 -27.93
CA THR A 72 2.92 40.51 -27.23
C THR A 72 2.34 41.87 -27.62
N LYS A 73 2.05 42.09 -28.91
CA LYS A 73 1.37 43.31 -29.38
C LYS A 73 -0.02 43.45 -28.76
N VAL A 74 -0.79 42.35 -28.67
CA VAL A 74 -2.12 42.36 -28.04
C VAL A 74 -2.01 42.70 -26.56
N ALA A 75 -1.06 42.09 -25.83
CA ALA A 75 -0.81 42.36 -24.43
C ALA A 75 -0.47 43.85 -24.18
N GLU A 76 0.45 44.42 -24.96
CA GLU A 76 0.83 45.84 -24.87
C GLU A 76 -0.36 46.77 -25.09
N VAL A 77 -1.23 46.48 -26.08
CA VAL A 77 -2.44 47.27 -26.30
C VAL A 77 -3.36 47.19 -25.09
N LEU A 78 -3.61 45.98 -24.56
CA LEU A 78 -4.49 45.79 -23.41
C LEU A 78 -3.98 46.47 -22.14
N GLN A 79 -2.65 46.57 -21.96
CA GLN A 79 -2.04 47.27 -20.83
C GLN A 79 -2.19 48.80 -20.93
N ASN A 80 -2.20 49.36 -22.15
CA ASN A 80 -2.18 50.80 -22.39
C ASN A 80 -3.56 51.44 -22.62
N VAL A 81 -4.65 50.65 -22.65
CA VAL A 81 -6.01 51.18 -22.86
C VAL A 81 -6.61 51.78 -21.58
N ASN A 82 -7.02 53.05 -21.67
CA ASN A 82 -7.56 53.80 -20.52
C ASN A 82 -8.98 53.39 -20.11
N SER A 83 -9.77 52.84 -21.04
CA SER A 83 -11.20 52.59 -20.89
C SER A 83 -11.56 51.15 -20.49
N LEU A 84 -10.59 50.22 -20.45
CA LEU A 84 -10.86 48.82 -20.15
C LEU A 84 -11.40 48.64 -18.72
N ARG A 85 -12.57 48.00 -18.58
CA ARG A 85 -13.25 47.72 -17.30
C ARG A 85 -13.89 46.34 -17.36
N LYS A 86 -14.01 45.65 -16.22
CA LYS A 86 -14.75 44.39 -16.13
C LYS A 86 -16.23 44.70 -15.93
N VAL A 87 -17.07 43.99 -16.68
CA VAL A 87 -18.50 43.89 -16.39
C VAL A 87 -18.65 42.83 -15.30
N ASP A 88 -19.18 43.22 -14.15
CA ASP A 88 -19.35 42.33 -12.99
C ASP A 88 -20.79 42.36 -12.48
N TYR A 89 -21.11 41.41 -11.60
CA TYR A 89 -22.42 41.25 -10.97
C TYR A 89 -22.31 41.47 -9.46
N ASP A 90 -23.34 42.05 -8.86
CA ASP A 90 -23.48 42.08 -7.41
C ASP A 90 -24.35 40.90 -6.99
N TRP A 91 -23.73 39.72 -6.94
CA TRP A 91 -24.40 38.45 -6.57
C TRP A 91 -25.09 38.52 -5.21
N ASN A 92 -24.62 39.36 -4.29
CA ASN A 92 -25.15 39.44 -2.94
C ASN A 92 -26.38 40.35 -2.82
N LYS A 93 -26.54 41.34 -3.72
CA LYS A 93 -27.64 42.32 -3.64
C LYS A 93 -28.64 42.22 -4.79
N LEU A 94 -28.16 42.21 -6.02
CA LEU A 94 -29.00 42.35 -7.22
C LEU A 94 -28.94 41.11 -8.13
N GLY A 95 -28.19 40.08 -7.74
CA GLY A 95 -28.10 38.83 -8.47
C GLY A 95 -27.51 39.00 -9.88
N SER A 96 -27.91 38.12 -10.80
CA SER A 96 -27.45 38.11 -12.19
C SER A 96 -28.13 39.14 -13.11
N ASP A 97 -29.22 39.77 -12.65
CA ASP A 97 -30.08 40.59 -13.52
C ASP A 97 -29.50 41.99 -13.80
N TYR A 98 -28.56 42.43 -12.96
CA TYR A 98 -27.96 43.76 -13.05
C TYR A 98 -26.43 43.65 -13.10
N LYS A 99 -25.83 44.37 -14.06
CA LYS A 99 -24.38 44.40 -14.28
C LYS A 99 -23.84 45.81 -14.05
N TYR A 100 -22.59 45.89 -13.62
CA TYR A 100 -21.88 47.17 -13.47
C TYR A 100 -20.44 47.07 -13.97
N LEU A 101 -19.85 48.22 -14.30
CA LEU A 101 -18.43 48.32 -14.66
C LEU A 101 -17.59 48.53 -13.42
N THR A 102 -16.51 47.75 -13.30
CA THR A 102 -15.52 47.91 -12.23
C THR A 102 -14.11 47.91 -12.77
N LYS A 103 -13.25 48.77 -12.19
CA LYS A 103 -11.81 48.73 -12.41
C LYS A 103 -11.23 47.79 -11.35
N LYS A 104 -10.50 46.78 -11.78
CA LYS A 104 -9.76 45.90 -10.87
C LYS A 104 -8.27 46.07 -11.15
N GLU A 105 -7.47 45.94 -10.10
CA GLU A 105 -6.02 45.79 -10.24
C GLU A 105 -5.69 44.42 -10.86
N ARG A 106 -6.58 43.44 -10.68
CA ARG A 106 -6.51 42.12 -11.28
C ARG A 106 -7.89 41.53 -11.63
N TYR A 107 -8.04 40.98 -12.83
CA TYR A 107 -9.25 40.50 -13.48
C TYR A 107 -9.32 38.96 -13.51
N ALA A 108 -8.17 38.28 -13.63
CA ALA A 108 -8.01 36.83 -13.69
C ALA A 108 -7.37 36.25 -12.41
N PHE A 109 -7.87 35.11 -11.94
CA PHE A 109 -7.46 34.51 -10.66
C PHE A 109 -6.14 33.72 -10.71
N ARG A 110 -5.58 33.45 -11.90
CA ARG A 110 -4.48 32.46 -12.08
C ARG A 110 -3.22 32.99 -12.84
N GLY A 111 -2.54 34.02 -12.35
CA GLY A 111 -1.29 34.53 -12.94
C GLY A 111 -0.60 35.62 -12.11
N ASP A 112 0.56 36.09 -12.54
CA ASP A 112 1.27 37.21 -11.90
C ASP A 112 0.72 38.58 -12.35
N SER A 113 0.24 38.68 -13.59
CA SER A 113 -0.57 39.79 -14.09
C SER A 113 -1.63 39.31 -15.10
N ASP A 114 -2.71 40.07 -15.29
CA ASP A 114 -3.79 39.72 -16.24
C ASP A 114 -3.38 39.83 -17.71
N PHE A 115 -2.31 40.57 -17.96
CA PHE A 115 -1.89 40.98 -19.30
C PHE A 115 -0.58 40.33 -19.70
N ASP A 116 0.04 39.56 -18.82
CA ASP A 116 1.31 38.91 -19.11
C ASP A 116 1.10 37.78 -20.12
N VAL A 117 2.04 37.64 -21.04
CA VAL A 117 2.06 36.54 -21.99
C VAL A 117 2.56 35.28 -21.29
N GLN A 118 1.76 34.21 -21.34
CA GLN A 118 2.11 32.90 -20.81
C GLN A 118 2.29 31.92 -21.97
N SER A 119 3.26 31.00 -21.88
CA SER A 119 3.43 29.94 -22.87
C SER A 119 2.94 28.59 -22.35
N GLY A 120 2.33 27.79 -23.23
CA GLY A 120 1.90 26.43 -22.95
C GLY A 120 1.97 25.53 -24.17
N TRP A 121 1.63 24.25 -23.99
CA TRP A 121 1.56 23.27 -25.06
C TRP A 121 0.20 22.59 -25.06
N VAL A 122 -0.38 22.42 -26.24
CA VAL A 122 -1.66 21.73 -26.46
C VAL A 122 -1.54 20.74 -27.61
N TYR A 123 -2.50 19.84 -27.72
CA TYR A 123 -2.58 18.91 -28.83
C TYR A 123 -3.14 19.60 -30.07
N SER A 124 -2.51 19.38 -31.23
CA SER A 124 -3.14 19.65 -32.52
C SER A 124 -4.42 18.84 -32.67
N SER A 125 -5.36 19.31 -33.49
CA SER A 125 -6.61 18.57 -33.73
C SER A 125 -6.35 17.17 -34.31
N GLU A 126 -5.31 17.03 -35.14
CA GLU A 126 -4.92 15.73 -35.70
C GLU A 126 -4.38 14.78 -34.63
N LEU A 127 -3.45 15.25 -33.78
CA LEU A 127 -2.90 14.41 -32.71
C LEU A 127 -3.97 14.08 -31.66
N TYR A 128 -4.79 15.06 -31.29
CA TYR A 128 -5.91 14.87 -30.37
C TYR A 128 -6.84 13.73 -30.83
N ALA A 129 -7.24 13.72 -32.10
CA ALA A 129 -8.10 12.68 -32.66
C ALA A 129 -7.48 11.28 -32.57
N LYS A 130 -6.15 11.15 -32.62
CA LYS A 130 -5.43 9.87 -32.48
C LYS A 130 -5.35 9.40 -31.04
N ILE A 131 -5.22 10.32 -30.07
CA ILE A 131 -5.00 9.96 -28.66
C ILE A 131 -6.28 9.94 -27.81
N ALA A 132 -7.38 10.53 -28.28
CA ALA A 132 -8.60 10.71 -27.50
C ALA A 132 -9.16 9.38 -26.98
N ASP A 133 -9.28 8.37 -27.85
CA ASP A 133 -9.80 7.06 -27.48
C ASP A 133 -8.87 6.35 -26.49
N PHE A 134 -7.56 6.45 -26.69
CA PHE A 134 -6.57 5.91 -25.74
C PHE A 134 -6.66 6.60 -24.38
N ALA A 135 -6.88 7.92 -24.35
CA ALA A 135 -7.02 8.66 -23.09
C ALA A 135 -8.28 8.21 -22.33
N VAL A 136 -9.40 7.99 -23.03
CA VAL A 136 -10.65 7.48 -22.44
C VAL A 136 -10.45 6.05 -21.91
N GLN A 137 -9.82 5.18 -22.70
CA GLN A 137 -9.54 3.80 -22.28
C GLN A 137 -8.59 3.76 -21.07
N ASN A 138 -7.51 4.54 -21.09
CA ASN A 138 -6.59 4.66 -19.97
C ASN A 138 -7.28 5.15 -18.70
N LYS A 139 -8.21 6.10 -18.81
CA LYS A 139 -9.02 6.55 -17.67
C LYS A 139 -9.87 5.42 -17.10
N ALA A 140 -10.60 4.69 -17.95
CA ALA A 140 -11.43 3.56 -17.53
C ALA A 140 -10.59 2.44 -16.88
N MET A 141 -9.43 2.11 -17.47
CA MET A 141 -8.50 1.11 -16.92
C MET A 141 -7.97 1.53 -15.54
N LYS A 142 -7.60 2.81 -15.36
CA LYS A 142 -7.17 3.34 -14.05
C LYS A 142 -8.29 3.30 -13.03
N GLU A 143 -9.50 3.69 -13.41
CA GLU A 143 -10.67 3.66 -12.52
C GLU A 143 -11.01 2.24 -12.08
N GLN A 144 -10.95 1.27 -13.00
CA GLN A 144 -11.18 -0.13 -12.65
C GLN A 144 -10.05 -0.68 -11.76
N ALA A 145 -8.79 -0.41 -12.09
CA ALA A 145 -7.66 -0.84 -11.27
C ALA A 145 -7.71 -0.27 -9.84
N GLU A 146 -8.17 0.97 -9.67
CA GLU A 146 -8.35 1.58 -8.35
C GLU A 146 -9.49 0.92 -7.57
N LYS A 147 -10.59 0.54 -8.24
CA LYS A 147 -11.68 -0.23 -7.61
C LYS A 147 -11.20 -1.62 -7.18
N ASP A 148 -10.53 -2.34 -8.07
CA ASP A 148 -10.01 -3.68 -7.80
C ASP A 148 -9.00 -3.65 -6.64
N LYS A 149 -8.13 -2.63 -6.62
CA LYS A 149 -7.17 -2.40 -5.52
C LYS A 149 -7.89 -2.15 -4.20
N LYS A 150 -8.90 -1.28 -4.16
CA LYS A 150 -9.67 -1.01 -2.94
C LYS A 150 -10.41 -2.24 -2.44
N GLU A 151 -11.02 -3.01 -3.34
CA GLU A 151 -11.69 -4.26 -2.95
C GLU A 151 -10.67 -5.25 -2.37
N TYR A 152 -9.53 -5.45 -3.04
CA TYR A 152 -8.46 -6.30 -2.55
C TYR A 152 -7.93 -5.87 -1.17
N GLU A 153 -7.68 -4.58 -0.96
CA GLU A 153 -7.23 -4.03 0.32
C GLU A 153 -8.27 -4.22 1.43
N SER A 154 -9.56 -4.04 1.13
CA SER A 154 -10.66 -4.31 2.07
C SER A 154 -10.69 -5.77 2.50
N GLN A 155 -10.56 -6.69 1.54
CA GLN A 155 -10.58 -8.14 1.83
C GLN A 155 -9.34 -8.58 2.61
N LEU A 156 -8.16 -8.01 2.32
CA LEU A 156 -6.96 -8.21 3.14
C LEU A 156 -7.15 -7.73 4.58
N GLN A 157 -7.79 -6.57 4.75
CA GLN A 157 -8.06 -6.03 6.08
C GLN A 157 -9.04 -6.92 6.85
N GLU A 158 -10.11 -7.40 6.21
CA GLU A 158 -11.05 -8.36 6.79
C GLU A 158 -10.35 -9.67 7.17
N ALA A 159 -9.45 -10.18 6.32
CA ALA A 159 -8.68 -11.40 6.58
C ALA A 159 -7.55 -11.24 7.60
N SER A 160 -7.23 -10.01 8.01
CA SER A 160 -6.05 -9.73 8.85
C SER A 160 -6.14 -10.39 10.22
N GLY A 161 -7.32 -10.38 10.84
CA GLY A 161 -7.56 -11.04 12.14
C GLY A 161 -7.32 -12.54 12.06
N ILE A 162 -7.92 -13.20 11.07
CA ILE A 162 -7.74 -14.64 10.79
C ILE A 162 -6.26 -14.98 10.57
N THR A 163 -5.60 -14.17 9.73
CA THR A 163 -4.19 -14.39 9.37
C THR A 163 -3.28 -14.28 10.59
N THR A 164 -3.47 -13.23 11.40
CA THR A 164 -2.71 -12.99 12.62
C THR A 164 -2.94 -14.12 13.61
N GLU A 165 -4.19 -14.46 13.92
CA GLU A 165 -4.52 -15.52 14.88
C GLU A 165 -3.87 -16.86 14.53
N ILE A 166 -3.99 -17.29 13.27
CA ILE A 166 -3.41 -18.57 12.83
C ILE A 166 -1.87 -18.51 12.87
N ARG A 167 -1.27 -17.45 12.36
CA ARG A 167 0.20 -17.31 12.31
C ARG A 167 0.80 -17.21 13.71
N GLU A 168 0.16 -16.48 14.62
CA GLU A 168 0.59 -16.35 16.02
C GLU A 168 0.57 -17.71 16.70
N ARG A 169 -0.51 -18.49 16.56
CA ARG A 169 -0.57 -19.82 17.16
C ARG A 169 0.51 -20.76 16.62
N VAL A 170 0.76 -20.73 15.31
CA VAL A 170 1.86 -21.52 14.70
C VAL A 170 3.22 -21.07 15.23
N SER A 171 3.45 -19.76 15.33
CA SER A 171 4.71 -19.19 15.82
C SER A 171 4.94 -19.51 17.29
N GLU A 172 3.90 -19.44 18.12
CA GLU A 172 3.93 -19.78 19.55
C GLU A 172 4.38 -21.24 19.73
N VAL A 173 3.71 -22.18 19.06
CA VAL A 173 4.05 -23.61 19.12
C VAL A 173 5.49 -23.85 18.64
N ARG A 174 5.87 -23.30 17.47
CA ARG A 174 7.24 -23.45 16.96
C ARG A 174 8.28 -22.89 17.92
N SER A 175 8.02 -21.74 18.53
CA SER A 175 8.94 -21.12 19.50
C SER A 175 9.09 -21.94 20.77
N LYS A 176 7.99 -22.49 21.29
CA LYS A 176 7.98 -23.43 22.41
C LYS A 176 8.88 -24.63 22.12
N TYR A 177 8.69 -25.32 20.99
CA TYR A 177 9.49 -26.50 20.65
C TYR A 177 10.94 -26.18 20.27
N MET A 178 11.22 -24.99 19.72
CA MET A 178 12.61 -24.54 19.54
C MET A 178 13.33 -24.39 20.88
N ARG A 179 12.67 -23.77 21.87
CA ARG A 179 13.21 -23.62 23.22
C ARG A 179 13.39 -24.98 23.90
N LEU A 180 12.36 -25.83 23.89
CA LEU A 180 12.44 -27.17 24.46
C LEU A 180 13.60 -27.97 23.85
N ASN A 181 13.75 -27.96 22.52
CA ASN A 181 14.86 -28.65 21.86
C ASN A 181 16.24 -28.10 22.23
N ASP A 182 16.40 -26.78 22.37
CA ASP A 182 17.66 -26.17 22.80
C ASP A 182 17.99 -26.58 24.24
N LEU A 183 17.01 -26.52 25.14
CA LEU A 183 17.16 -26.95 26.53
C LEU A 183 17.51 -28.44 26.61
N THR A 184 16.78 -29.31 25.91
CA THR A 184 17.07 -30.75 25.86
C THR A 184 18.48 -31.03 25.34
N LYS A 185 18.95 -30.27 24.34
CA LYS A 185 20.31 -30.39 23.80
C LYS A 185 21.36 -29.99 24.83
N ARG A 186 21.19 -28.85 25.50
CA ARG A 186 22.10 -28.39 26.58
C ARG A 186 22.13 -29.35 27.75
N PHE A 187 20.97 -29.91 28.11
CA PHE A 187 20.88 -30.92 29.14
C PHE A 187 21.75 -32.13 28.80
N ALA A 188 21.58 -32.67 27.59
CA ALA A 188 22.28 -33.87 27.13
C ALA A 188 23.80 -33.66 26.99
N ILE A 189 24.23 -32.53 26.44
CA ILE A 189 25.64 -32.29 26.08
C ILE A 189 26.45 -31.70 27.23
N ASP A 190 25.85 -30.77 27.99
CA ASP A 190 26.57 -30.01 29.00
C ASP A 190 26.25 -30.52 30.41
N TYR A 191 24.99 -30.42 30.83
CA TYR A 191 24.61 -30.63 32.23
C TYR A 191 24.71 -32.10 32.68
N PHE A 192 24.26 -33.04 31.84
CA PHE A 192 24.25 -34.45 32.18
C PHE A 192 25.67 -35.03 32.37
N PRO A 193 26.63 -34.83 31.43
CA PRO A 193 28.01 -35.29 31.63
C PRO A 193 28.74 -34.56 32.77
N LEU A 194 28.54 -33.24 32.92
CA LEU A 194 29.14 -32.46 34.02
C LEU A 194 28.58 -32.82 35.40
N SER A 195 27.47 -33.56 35.44
CA SER A 195 26.86 -34.05 36.68
C SER A 195 27.15 -35.53 36.93
N ASP A 196 28.26 -36.06 36.42
CA ASP A 196 28.63 -37.49 36.51
C ASP A 196 27.51 -38.41 35.99
N ASN A 197 26.81 -37.99 34.93
CA ASN A 197 25.66 -38.69 34.34
C ASN A 197 24.50 -38.93 35.33
N ASN A 198 24.33 -38.06 36.32
CA ASN A 198 23.21 -38.09 37.26
C ASN A 198 22.06 -37.18 36.80
N GLU A 199 20.93 -37.77 36.37
CA GLU A 199 19.75 -37.06 35.87
C GLU A 199 19.21 -36.04 36.90
N ASP A 200 19.03 -36.44 38.16
CA ASP A 200 18.47 -35.59 39.23
C ASP A 200 19.35 -34.38 39.52
N MET A 201 20.68 -34.58 39.53
CA MET A 201 21.63 -33.50 39.78
C MET A 201 21.69 -32.53 38.59
N ALA A 202 21.75 -33.06 37.36
CA ALA A 202 21.76 -32.27 36.14
C ALA A 202 20.50 -31.40 36.01
N ILE A 203 19.32 -31.99 36.24
CA ILE A 203 18.05 -31.26 36.09
C ILE A 203 17.89 -30.20 37.18
N ARG A 204 18.38 -30.47 38.40
CA ARG A 204 18.39 -29.48 39.48
C ARG A 204 19.29 -28.28 39.16
N PHE A 205 20.49 -28.52 38.61
CA PHE A 205 21.38 -27.42 38.19
C PHE A 205 20.78 -26.62 37.04
N MET A 206 20.24 -27.29 36.04
CA MET A 206 19.64 -26.63 34.88
C MET A 206 18.38 -25.85 35.25
N THR A 207 17.53 -26.39 36.13
CA THR A 207 16.36 -25.69 36.70
C THR A 207 16.76 -24.38 37.34
N LYS A 208 17.86 -24.37 38.11
CA LYS A 208 18.37 -23.15 38.75
C LYS A 208 18.91 -22.12 37.75
N ALA A 209 19.49 -22.58 36.63
CA ALA A 209 20.11 -21.70 35.64
C ALA A 209 19.11 -21.09 34.65
N TYR A 210 18.12 -21.88 34.22
CA TYR A 210 17.16 -21.50 33.18
C TYR A 210 15.74 -21.22 33.71
N SER A 211 15.54 -21.37 35.02
CA SER A 211 14.23 -21.24 35.69
C SER A 211 13.18 -22.16 35.07
N LEU A 212 13.53 -23.45 34.92
CA LEU A 212 12.68 -24.42 34.25
C LEU A 212 11.35 -24.64 34.98
N ASP A 213 10.26 -24.65 34.23
CA ASP A 213 8.96 -25.13 34.72
C ASP A 213 8.86 -26.66 34.69
N GLU A 214 7.76 -27.23 35.19
CA GLU A 214 7.59 -28.69 35.24
C GLU A 214 7.42 -29.32 33.85
N GLU A 215 6.77 -28.63 32.91
CA GLU A 215 6.57 -29.12 31.55
C GLU A 215 7.92 -29.22 30.82
N GLU A 216 8.76 -28.20 30.93
CA GLU A 216 10.11 -28.18 30.37
C GLU A 216 10.96 -29.31 30.96
N LYS A 217 10.90 -29.55 32.27
CA LYS A 217 11.64 -30.64 32.92
C LYS A 217 11.21 -32.01 32.40
N GLU A 218 9.90 -32.27 32.39
CA GLU A 218 9.33 -33.54 31.90
C GLU A 218 9.72 -33.79 30.45
N TYR A 219 9.64 -32.76 29.60
CA TYR A 219 10.03 -32.85 28.21
C TYR A 219 11.52 -33.15 28.05
N ILE A 220 12.40 -32.43 28.76
CA ILE A 220 13.85 -32.64 28.71
C ILE A 220 14.19 -34.08 29.10
N LEU A 221 13.72 -34.54 30.26
CA LEU A 221 14.03 -35.87 30.78
C LEU A 221 13.50 -36.99 29.87
N SER A 222 12.37 -36.77 29.20
CA SER A 222 11.79 -37.74 28.27
C SER A 222 12.55 -37.83 26.94
N ASN A 223 13.20 -36.74 26.48
CA ASN A 223 13.72 -36.65 25.11
C ASN A 223 15.25 -36.53 25.01
N TYR A 224 15.98 -36.27 26.11
CA TYR A 224 17.41 -35.97 26.04
C TYR A 224 18.28 -37.15 25.56
N LYS A 225 17.84 -38.40 25.78
CA LYS A 225 18.57 -39.60 25.36
C LYS A 225 18.73 -39.70 23.84
N GLU A 226 17.77 -39.17 23.09
CA GLU A 226 17.87 -39.08 21.62
C GLU A 226 18.96 -38.11 21.16
N LYS A 227 19.33 -37.14 22.00
CA LYS A 227 20.42 -36.19 21.71
C LYS A 227 21.80 -36.76 22.04
N LEU A 228 21.89 -37.77 22.90
CA LEU A 228 23.16 -38.45 23.21
C LEU A 228 23.64 -39.30 22.03
N THR A 229 22.74 -39.99 21.33
CA THR A 229 23.07 -40.90 20.22
C THR A 229 23.48 -40.19 18.92
N THR A 230 23.34 -38.86 18.86
CA THR A 230 23.71 -38.04 17.69
C THR A 230 25.09 -37.37 17.83
N HIS A 231 25.85 -37.69 18.88
CA HIS A 231 27.22 -37.20 19.08
C HIS A 231 28.31 -38.27 18.98
N ASP A 232 27.94 -39.52 18.71
CA ASP A 232 28.87 -40.63 18.49
C ASP A 232 29.11 -40.96 16.99
N ASN A 233 28.73 -40.08 16.06
CA ASN A 233 29.01 -40.18 14.60
C ASN A 233 29.67 -38.92 14.05
#